data_AF-A0AAD8RXF4-F1
#
_entry.id   AF-A0AAD8RXF4-F1
#
_cell.length_a   1.000
_cell.length_b   1.000
_cell.length_c   1.000
_cell.angle_alpha   90.00
_cell.angle_beta   90.00
_cell.angle_gamma   90.00
#
_symmetry.space_group_name_H-M   'P 1'
#
loop_
_entity.id
_entity.type
_entity.pdbx_description
1 polymer ?
#
loop_
_entity_poly.entity_id
_entity_poly.type
_entity_poly.pdbx_seq_one_letter_code
_entity_poly.pdbx_strand_id
1 'polypeptide(L)'
;MWPEGVPTAASVQEILYFQAQTMEMMYRVIAQELKAMNIENANLQDYLNFYCLVNLKEPSSNGSPESSDKSAAGLARKYRRFMIYVHGRGMIVDDEYVILGSANINQRSLACSRDTEKGGHPRGQVYGYRNSLWAEHLGMVDDRFKDPSSLDCVRLVNQVAEENWERFTSEEMKTLQGHLLRYPVRIEPDGNIGPLPDQECFPDVGGKICGAPTSLPDSLTM
;
A
#
# COMPACT_ATOMS: atom_id res chain seq x y z
N MET A 1 5.08 -1.45 4.18
CA MET A 1 5.47 -0.86 2.89
C MET A 1 6.25 -1.87 2.06
N TRP A 2 7.36 -2.40 2.58
CA TRP A 2 8.16 -3.44 1.92
C TRP A 2 7.94 -4.83 2.56
N PRO A 3 8.37 -5.92 1.91
CA PRO A 3 8.41 -7.27 2.48
C PRO A 3 9.26 -7.34 3.77
N GLU A 4 9.00 -8.31 4.64
CA GLU A 4 9.79 -8.45 5.87
C GLU A 4 11.28 -8.63 5.58
N GLY A 5 12.12 -7.83 6.25
CA GLY A 5 13.56 -7.80 6.05
C GLY A 5 14.15 -6.39 6.05
N VAL A 6 15.46 -6.31 5.81
CA VAL A 6 16.17 -5.03 5.67
C VAL A 6 15.84 -4.44 4.29
N PRO A 7 15.28 -3.22 4.19
CA PRO A 7 14.84 -2.64 2.91
C PRO A 7 15.93 -2.56 1.84
N THR A 8 17.19 -2.36 2.26
CA THR A 8 18.35 -2.25 1.37
C THR A 8 18.95 -3.60 0.96
N ALA A 9 18.47 -4.72 1.51
CA ALA A 9 18.97 -6.04 1.16
C ALA A 9 18.56 -6.42 -0.27
N ALA A 10 19.42 -7.17 -0.96
CA ALA A 10 19.21 -7.59 -2.34
C ALA A 10 17.88 -8.32 -2.54
N SER A 11 17.53 -9.25 -1.64
CA SER A 11 16.25 -9.98 -1.72
C SER A 11 15.03 -9.07 -1.65
N VAL A 12 15.05 -8.06 -0.77
CA VAL A 12 13.94 -7.11 -0.63
C VAL A 12 13.88 -6.17 -1.84
N GLN A 13 15.02 -5.69 -2.33
CA GLN A 13 15.09 -4.83 -3.51
C GLN A 13 14.64 -5.54 -4.79
N GLU A 14 14.93 -6.83 -4.95
CA GLU A 14 14.46 -7.66 -6.06
C GLU A 14 12.93 -7.84 -6.00
N ILE A 15 12.39 -8.17 -4.82
CA ILE A 15 10.92 -8.34 -4.66
C ILE A 15 10.20 -7.02 -4.98
N LEU A 16 10.73 -5.88 -4.51
CA LEU A 16 10.17 -4.56 -4.81
C LEU A 16 10.28 -4.21 -6.30
N TYR A 17 11.33 -4.66 -6.97
CA TYR A 17 11.48 -4.51 -8.41
C TYR A 17 10.36 -5.25 -9.17
N PHE A 18 10.13 -6.53 -8.85
CA PHE A 18 9.02 -7.28 -9.44
C PHE A 18 7.65 -6.68 -9.12
N GLN A 19 7.46 -6.21 -7.88
CA GLN A 19 6.24 -5.51 -7.49
C GLN A 19 6.03 -4.25 -8.36
N ALA A 20 7.07 -3.44 -8.56
CA ALA A 20 7.01 -2.25 -9.40
C ALA A 20 6.69 -2.61 -10.86
N GLN A 21 7.37 -3.60 -11.44
CA GLN A 21 7.09 -4.06 -12.81
C GLN A 21 5.65 -4.55 -12.97
N THR A 22 5.11 -5.25 -11.97
CA THR A 22 3.72 -5.72 -11.96
C THR A 22 2.74 -4.55 -11.93
N MET A 23 2.97 -3.57 -11.05
CA MET A 23 2.16 -2.36 -10.96
C MET A 23 2.17 -1.57 -12.28
N GLU A 24 3.35 -1.39 -12.88
CA GLU A 24 3.54 -0.70 -14.18
C GLU A 24 2.77 -1.39 -15.31
N MET A 25 2.86 -2.72 -15.39
CA MET A 25 2.10 -3.51 -16.35
C MET A 25 0.59 -3.30 -16.17
N MET A 26 0.08 -3.37 -14.94
CA MET A 26 -1.35 -3.17 -14.66
C MET A 26 -1.83 -1.77 -15.04
N TYR A 27 -1.07 -0.72 -14.69
CA TYR A 27 -1.42 0.64 -15.05
C TYR A 27 -1.35 0.91 -16.56
N ARG A 28 -0.38 0.32 -17.28
CA ARG A 28 -0.31 0.40 -18.73
C ARG A 28 -1.53 -0.20 -19.42
N VAL A 29 -2.05 -1.34 -18.91
CA VAL A 29 -3.29 -1.94 -19.43
C VAL A 29 -4.46 -0.96 -19.27
N ILE A 30 -4.63 -0.38 -18.09
CA ILE A 30 -5.71 0.60 -17.83
C ILE A 30 -5.56 1.83 -18.75
N ALA A 31 -4.34 2.37 -18.86
CA ALA A 31 -4.07 3.53 -19.71
C ALA A 31 -4.38 3.26 -21.19
N GLN A 32 -4.05 2.07 -21.69
CA GLN A 32 -4.34 1.65 -23.06
C GLN A 32 -5.85 1.55 -23.31
N GLU A 33 -6.60 0.95 -22.39
CA GLU A 33 -8.05 0.81 -22.52
C GLU A 33 -8.77 2.17 -22.48
N LEU A 34 -8.40 3.05 -21.56
CA LEU A 34 -8.96 4.41 -21.48
C LEU A 34 -8.70 5.20 -22.77
N LYS A 35 -7.48 5.08 -23.31
CA LYS A 35 -7.12 5.67 -24.61
C LYS A 35 -7.94 5.08 -25.76
N ALA A 36 -8.14 3.76 -25.80
CA ALA A 36 -8.94 3.10 -26.82
C ALA A 36 -10.42 3.52 -26.78
N MET A 37 -10.93 3.84 -25.59
CA MET A 37 -12.29 4.36 -25.39
C MET A 37 -12.41 5.88 -25.61
N ASN A 38 -11.33 6.57 -25.97
CA ASN A 38 -11.26 8.03 -26.09
C ASN A 38 -11.65 8.78 -24.80
N ILE A 39 -11.32 8.20 -23.65
CA ILE A 39 -11.51 8.85 -22.35
C ILE A 39 -10.25 9.69 -22.07
N GLU A 40 -10.35 10.99 -22.34
CA GLU A 40 -9.27 11.93 -22.10
C GLU A 40 -9.17 12.33 -20.61
N ASN A 41 -7.96 12.63 -20.15
CA ASN A 41 -7.68 13.15 -18.80
C ASN A 41 -8.19 12.26 -17.64
N ALA A 42 -8.42 10.97 -17.90
CA ALA A 42 -8.77 10.03 -16.84
C ALA A 42 -7.60 9.85 -15.87
N ASN A 43 -7.90 9.88 -14.58
CA ASN A 43 -6.95 9.49 -13.55
C ASN A 43 -6.93 7.96 -13.45
N LEU A 44 -5.78 7.32 -13.71
CA LEU A 44 -5.66 5.86 -13.60
C LEU A 44 -5.95 5.34 -12.17
N GLN A 45 -5.75 6.21 -11.17
CA GLN A 45 -6.05 5.92 -9.77
C GLN A 45 -7.54 6.05 -9.41
N ASP A 46 -8.39 6.45 -10.35
CA ASP A 46 -9.84 6.25 -10.20
C ASP A 46 -10.24 4.77 -10.40
N TYR A 47 -9.33 3.93 -10.95
CA TYR A 47 -9.60 2.52 -11.29
C TYR A 47 -8.75 1.50 -10.51
N LEU A 48 -7.47 1.81 -10.25
CA LEU A 48 -6.56 0.92 -9.53
C LEU A 48 -5.70 1.68 -8.53
N ASN A 49 -5.69 1.21 -7.29
CA ASN A 49 -5.01 1.87 -6.19
C ASN A 49 -4.19 0.90 -5.36
N PHE A 50 -2.96 1.31 -5.03
CA PHE A 50 -2.08 0.58 -4.12
C PHE A 50 -1.87 1.39 -2.85
N TYR A 51 -1.95 0.71 -1.71
CA TYR A 51 -1.79 1.30 -0.40
C TYR A 51 -0.84 0.48 0.46
N CYS A 52 -0.41 1.08 1.56
CA CYS A 52 0.32 0.41 2.62
C CYS A 52 -0.16 0.93 3.98
N LEU A 53 0.25 0.28 5.07
CA LEU A 53 -0.14 0.68 6.42
C LEU A 53 1.05 1.20 7.23
N VAL A 54 0.79 2.23 8.03
CA VAL A 54 1.76 2.80 8.98
C VAL A 54 1.11 3.12 10.32
N ASN A 55 1.96 3.32 11.30
CA ASN A 55 1.58 3.94 12.55
C ASN A 55 2.54 5.08 12.88
N LEU A 56 2.01 6.16 13.44
CA LEU A 56 2.75 7.30 13.96
C LEU A 56 2.26 7.54 15.39
N LYS A 57 3.14 7.42 16.38
CA LYS A 57 2.80 7.63 17.79
C LYS A 57 3.00 9.09 18.18
N GLU A 58 2.00 9.65 18.85
CA GLU A 58 2.09 10.99 19.41
C GLU A 58 3.26 11.12 20.42
N PRO A 59 3.81 12.34 20.57
CA PRO A 59 4.79 12.62 21.61
C PRO A 59 4.20 12.33 22.99
N SER A 60 4.91 11.51 23.77
CA SER A 60 4.61 11.29 25.18
C SER A 60 5.03 12.54 25.95
N SER A 61 4.20 12.99 26.89
CA SER A 61 4.51 14.14 27.77
C SER A 61 5.84 14.00 28.53
N ASN A 62 6.31 12.76 28.71
CA ASN A 62 7.65 12.47 29.17
C ASN A 62 8.59 12.42 27.95
N GLY A 63 9.33 13.51 27.73
CA GLY A 63 10.30 13.65 26.66
C GLY A 63 11.30 12.50 26.66
N SER A 64 11.36 11.76 25.55
CA SER A 64 12.44 10.81 25.29
C SER A 64 13.71 11.60 24.97
N PRO A 65 14.88 11.25 25.52
CA PRO A 65 16.12 11.96 25.23
C PRO A 65 16.40 11.92 23.72
N GLU A 66 16.75 13.07 23.14
CA GLU A 66 17.22 13.16 21.75
C GLU A 66 18.48 12.31 21.60
N SER A 67 18.35 11.13 20.98
CA SER A 67 19.51 10.32 20.62
C SER A 67 20.07 10.82 19.29
N SER A 68 21.38 11.04 19.20
CA SER A 68 22.10 11.35 17.95
C SER A 68 22.29 10.14 17.02
N ASP A 69 21.61 9.03 17.31
CA ASP A 69 21.65 7.80 16.54
C ASP A 69 21.00 8.01 15.16
N LYS A 70 21.84 8.00 14.11
CA LYS A 70 21.41 8.10 12.71
C LYS A 70 21.06 6.75 12.08
N SER A 71 21.06 5.67 12.86
CA SER A 71 20.59 4.37 12.36
C SER A 71 19.09 4.42 12.02
N ALA A 72 18.62 3.47 11.21
CA ALA A 72 17.20 3.30 10.91
C ALA A 72 16.34 3.20 12.19
N ALA A 73 16.85 2.51 13.22
CA ALA A 73 16.17 2.40 14.52
C ALA A 73 16.19 3.73 15.29
N GLY A 74 17.26 4.51 15.20
CA GLY A 74 17.35 5.86 15.76
C GLY A 74 16.35 6.81 15.11
N LEU A 75 16.27 6.82 13.77
CA LEU A 75 15.35 7.66 13.01
C LEU A 75 13.88 7.27 13.23
N ALA A 76 13.54 5.98 13.22
CA ALA A 76 12.19 5.51 13.52
C ALA A 76 11.74 5.91 14.95
N ARG A 77 12.66 5.91 15.93
CA ARG A 77 12.39 6.40 17.29
C ARG A 77 12.24 7.92 17.34
N LYS A 78 13.09 8.65 16.61
CA LYS A 78 13.05 10.11 16.50
C LYS A 78 11.72 10.59 15.92
N TYR A 79 11.29 10.03 14.79
CA TYR A 79 10.07 10.41 14.09
C TYR A 79 8.83 9.63 14.57
N ARG A 80 9.00 8.65 15.47
CA ARG A 80 7.93 7.83 16.08
C ARG A 80 7.00 7.18 15.05
N ARG A 81 7.52 6.90 13.86
CA ARG A 81 6.78 6.39 12.72
C ARG A 81 7.39 5.09 12.24
N PHE A 82 6.55 4.12 11.88
CA PHE A 82 6.98 2.87 11.26
C PHE A 82 5.84 2.19 10.51
N MET A 83 6.15 1.26 9.62
CA MET A 83 5.11 0.50 8.93
C MET A 83 4.36 -0.44 9.87
N ILE A 84 3.06 -0.58 9.64
CA ILE A 84 2.30 -1.75 10.08
C ILE A 84 2.51 -2.81 9.01
N TYR A 85 3.07 -3.95 9.41
CA TYR A 85 3.39 -5.00 8.46
C TYR A 85 2.12 -5.76 8.03
N VAL A 86 1.80 -5.68 6.74
CA VAL A 86 0.63 -6.37 6.16
C VAL A 86 1.03 -7.81 5.85
N HIS A 87 0.63 -8.73 6.74
CA HIS A 87 0.86 -10.18 6.58
C HIS A 87 -0.44 -10.95 6.25
N GLY A 88 -1.56 -10.24 6.12
CA GLY A 88 -2.82 -10.82 5.68
C GLY A 88 -2.77 -11.21 4.20
N ARG A 89 -3.38 -12.35 3.86
CA ARG A 89 -3.63 -12.76 2.48
C ARG A 89 -5.10 -13.03 2.32
N GLY A 90 -5.78 -12.06 1.74
CA GLY A 90 -7.18 -12.19 1.46
C GLY A 90 -7.62 -11.25 0.36
N MET A 91 -8.72 -11.61 -0.26
CA MET A 91 -9.38 -10.84 -1.32
C MET A 91 -10.87 -10.80 -1.01
N ILE A 92 -11.46 -9.61 -1.08
CA ILE A 92 -12.90 -9.41 -0.96
C ILE A 92 -13.40 -8.95 -2.32
N VAL A 93 -14.43 -9.60 -2.83
CA VAL A 93 -15.05 -9.29 -4.13
C VAL A 93 -16.53 -9.00 -3.91
N ASP A 94 -16.98 -7.83 -4.37
CA ASP A 94 -18.36 -7.36 -4.37
C ASP A 94 -19.09 -7.37 -3.01
N ASP A 95 -18.35 -7.43 -1.90
CA ASP A 95 -18.88 -7.68 -0.55
C ASP A 95 -19.68 -9.01 -0.43
N GLU A 96 -19.51 -9.93 -1.38
CA GLU A 96 -20.20 -11.21 -1.48
C GLU A 96 -19.26 -12.40 -1.21
N TYR A 97 -18.02 -12.32 -1.73
CA TYR A 97 -17.03 -13.37 -1.61
C TYR A 97 -15.81 -12.88 -0.86
N VAL A 98 -15.28 -13.74 0.01
CA VAL A 98 -13.97 -13.54 0.62
C VAL A 98 -13.12 -14.80 0.48
N ILE A 99 -11.90 -14.60 -0.02
CA ILE A 99 -10.83 -15.60 0.02
C ILE A 99 -9.90 -15.22 1.16
N LEU A 100 -9.60 -16.17 2.05
CA LEU A 100 -8.62 -16.00 3.12
C LEU A 100 -7.70 -17.22 3.10
N GLY A 101 -6.39 -16.98 3.17
CA GLY A 101 -5.43 -18.07 3.14
C GLY A 101 -4.04 -17.66 3.58
N SER A 102 -3.07 -18.52 3.25
CA SER A 102 -1.64 -18.28 3.46
C SER A 102 -0.90 -17.90 2.18
N ALA A 103 -1.55 -18.03 1.02
CA ALA A 103 -0.91 -17.83 -0.28
C ALA A 103 -0.74 -16.33 -0.59
N ASN A 104 0.51 -15.90 -0.81
CA ASN A 104 0.79 -14.54 -1.29
C ASN A 104 0.43 -14.43 -2.78
N ILE A 105 0.20 -13.21 -3.28
CA ILE A 105 0.04 -12.96 -4.72
C ILE A 105 1.43 -12.90 -5.36
N ASN A 106 2.07 -14.08 -5.48
CA ASN A 106 3.38 -14.28 -6.08
C ASN A 106 3.53 -15.71 -6.60
N GLN A 107 4.53 -15.94 -7.46
CA GLN A 107 4.70 -17.22 -8.15
C GLN A 107 4.94 -18.35 -7.14
N ARG A 108 5.71 -18.09 -6.08
CA ARG A 108 5.98 -19.06 -5.00
C ARG A 108 4.71 -19.66 -4.40
N SER A 109 3.66 -18.86 -4.22
CA SER A 109 2.45 -19.31 -3.52
C SER A 109 1.34 -19.77 -4.47
N LEU A 110 1.16 -19.09 -5.60
CA LEU A 110 0.09 -19.36 -6.56
C LEU A 110 0.34 -20.58 -7.45
N ALA A 111 1.54 -21.17 -7.41
CA ALA A 111 1.86 -22.42 -8.10
C ALA A 111 1.18 -23.67 -7.49
N CYS A 112 0.40 -23.55 -6.41
CA CYS A 112 -0.28 -24.66 -5.75
C CYS A 112 -1.76 -24.36 -5.45
N SER A 113 -2.63 -25.38 -5.44
CA SER A 113 -4.10 -25.26 -5.47
C SER A 113 -4.78 -25.52 -4.12
N ARG A 114 -4.96 -24.51 -3.26
CA ARG A 114 -5.88 -24.59 -2.09
C ARG A 114 -6.41 -23.22 -1.66
N ASP A 115 -7.72 -23.02 -1.79
CA ASP A 115 -8.44 -21.87 -1.24
C ASP A 115 -9.69 -22.33 -0.48
N THR A 116 -10.05 -21.59 0.57
CA THR A 116 -11.34 -21.72 1.26
C THR A 116 -12.16 -20.48 0.95
N GLU A 117 -13.25 -20.65 0.22
CA GLU A 117 -14.17 -19.59 -0.16
C GLU A 117 -15.40 -19.59 0.75
N LYS A 118 -15.87 -18.40 1.14
CA LYS A 118 -17.18 -18.23 1.77
C LYS A 118 -17.98 -17.19 0.99
N GLY A 119 -19.14 -17.60 0.48
CA GLY A 119 -20.11 -16.72 -0.18
C GLY A 119 -21.22 -16.28 0.78
N GLY A 120 -21.69 -15.05 0.65
CA GLY A 120 -22.82 -14.49 1.40
C GLY A 120 -23.49 -13.33 0.67
N HIS A 121 -24.63 -12.87 1.17
CA HIS A 121 -25.38 -11.74 0.60
C HIS A 121 -24.53 -10.44 0.67
N PRO A 122 -24.63 -9.49 -0.28
CA PRO A 122 -23.79 -8.28 -0.38
C PRO A 122 -23.86 -7.27 0.81
N ARG A 123 -24.64 -7.59 1.85
CA ARG A 123 -24.66 -6.87 3.15
C ARG A 123 -24.55 -7.81 4.36
N GLY A 124 -23.95 -8.98 4.14
CA GLY A 124 -23.74 -10.01 5.14
C GLY A 124 -22.42 -9.83 5.90
N GLN A 125 -21.85 -10.95 6.34
CA GLN A 125 -20.62 -10.94 7.13
C GLN A 125 -19.41 -10.37 6.37
N VAL A 126 -19.34 -10.58 5.05
CA VAL A 126 -18.25 -10.08 4.19
C VAL A 126 -18.27 -8.55 4.15
N TYR A 127 -19.44 -7.95 3.86
CA TYR A 127 -19.65 -6.50 3.96
C TYR A 127 -19.25 -5.93 5.33
N GLY A 128 -19.69 -6.57 6.42
CA GLY A 128 -19.35 -6.15 7.77
C GLY A 128 -17.84 -6.23 8.06
N TYR A 129 -17.21 -7.32 7.61
CA TYR A 129 -15.77 -7.54 7.73
C TYR A 129 -14.97 -6.47 6.95
N ARG A 130 -15.35 -6.21 5.70
CA ARG A 130 -14.74 -5.18 4.85
C ARG A 130 -14.84 -3.79 5.48
N ASN A 131 -16.03 -3.41 5.96
CA ASN A 131 -16.21 -2.13 6.64
C ASN A 131 -15.43 -2.03 7.96
N SER A 132 -15.29 -3.13 8.71
CA SER A 132 -14.46 -3.15 9.92
C SER A 132 -12.99 -2.91 9.60
N LEU A 133 -12.46 -3.53 8.55
CA LEU A 133 -11.08 -3.30 8.09
C LEU A 133 -10.89 -1.84 7.64
N TRP A 134 -11.86 -1.30 6.90
CA TRP A 134 -11.80 0.10 6.46
C TRP A 134 -11.88 1.06 7.64
N ALA A 135 -12.72 0.80 8.64
CA ALA A 135 -12.80 1.61 9.85
C ALA A 135 -11.47 1.61 10.63
N GLU A 136 -10.78 0.46 10.70
CA GLU A 136 -9.44 0.37 11.28
C GLU A 136 -8.41 1.17 10.45
N HIS A 137 -8.34 0.93 9.14
CA HIS A 137 -7.29 1.49 8.29
C HIS A 137 -7.49 2.97 7.98
N LEU A 138 -8.73 3.44 7.85
CA LEU A 138 -9.04 4.85 7.59
C LEU A 138 -9.30 5.61 8.89
N GLY A 139 -9.50 4.94 10.02
CA GLY A 139 -9.81 5.58 11.31
C GLY A 139 -11.15 6.32 11.32
N MET A 140 -12.06 5.98 10.40
CA MET A 140 -13.36 6.64 10.26
C MET A 140 -14.39 5.72 9.60
N VAL A 141 -15.66 6.09 9.75
CA VAL A 141 -16.79 5.46 9.06
C VAL A 141 -17.49 6.54 8.24
N ASP A 142 -17.75 6.26 6.97
CA ASP A 142 -18.39 7.19 6.03
C ASP A 142 -19.42 6.43 5.18
N ASP A 143 -20.52 7.09 4.84
CA ASP A 143 -21.59 6.50 4.03
C ASP A 143 -21.13 6.16 2.61
N ARG A 144 -20.12 6.87 2.07
CA ARG A 144 -19.52 6.56 0.77
C ARG A 144 -18.88 5.18 0.75
N PHE A 145 -18.37 4.70 1.88
CA PHE A 145 -17.79 3.35 1.98
C PHE A 145 -18.83 2.25 1.76
N LYS A 146 -20.14 2.54 1.80
CA LYS A 146 -21.18 1.54 1.51
C LYS A 146 -21.19 1.13 0.03
N ASP A 147 -20.61 1.93 -0.85
CA ASP A 147 -20.46 1.64 -2.28
C ASP A 147 -19.00 1.87 -2.73
N PRO A 148 -18.12 0.85 -2.54
CA PRO A 148 -16.71 0.93 -2.92
C PRO A 148 -16.48 1.12 -4.43
N SER A 149 -17.48 0.82 -5.26
CA SER A 149 -17.38 1.00 -6.72
C SER A 149 -17.60 2.46 -7.15
N SER A 150 -18.16 3.29 -6.27
CA SER A 150 -18.39 4.70 -6.55
C SER A 150 -17.09 5.50 -6.58
N LEU A 151 -17.02 6.43 -7.53
CA LEU A 151 -15.88 7.32 -7.69
C LEU A 151 -15.66 8.20 -6.45
N ASP A 152 -16.75 8.61 -5.79
CA ASP A 152 -16.69 9.39 -4.55
C ASP A 152 -16.04 8.61 -3.41
N CYS A 153 -16.29 7.30 -3.33
CA CYS A 153 -15.64 6.43 -2.36
C CYS A 153 -14.14 6.30 -2.66
N VAL A 154 -13.78 5.98 -3.91
CA VAL A 154 -12.37 5.83 -4.32
C VAL A 154 -11.59 7.11 -4.06
N ARG A 155 -12.15 8.27 -4.43
CA ARG A 155 -11.50 9.58 -4.23
C ARG A 155 -11.36 9.95 -2.77
N LEU A 156 -12.34 9.63 -1.92
CA LEU A 156 -12.20 9.86 -0.48
C LEU A 156 -11.08 9.01 0.11
N VAL A 157 -11.02 7.71 -0.22
CA VAL A 157 -9.96 6.82 0.27
C VAL A 157 -8.59 7.31 -0.20
N ASN A 158 -8.48 7.72 -1.47
CA ASN A 158 -7.26 8.28 -2.04
C ASN A 158 -6.83 9.57 -1.35
N GLN A 159 -7.77 10.49 -1.12
CA GLN A 159 -7.51 11.74 -0.40
C GLN A 159 -6.95 11.47 1.01
N VAL A 160 -7.61 10.61 1.79
CA VAL A 160 -7.13 10.26 3.15
C VAL A 160 -5.72 9.65 3.09
N ALA A 161 -5.49 8.75 2.14
CA ALA A 161 -4.22 8.06 1.99
C ALA A 161 -3.06 8.98 1.54
N GLU A 162 -3.36 9.99 0.72
CA GLU A 162 -2.41 11.02 0.27
C GLU A 162 -2.10 12.03 1.38
N GLU A 163 -3.12 12.55 2.07
CA GLU A 163 -2.92 13.42 3.23
C GLU A 163 -2.11 12.72 4.33
N ASN A 164 -2.35 11.44 4.55
CA ASN A 164 -1.55 10.67 5.50
C ASN A 164 -0.10 10.51 5.03
N TRP A 165 0.17 10.40 3.73
CA TRP A 165 1.55 10.33 3.21
C TRP A 165 2.32 11.61 3.47
N GLU A 166 1.70 12.76 3.23
CA GLU A 166 2.28 14.07 3.53
C GLU A 166 2.58 14.22 5.04
N ARG A 167 1.61 13.84 5.90
CA ARG A 167 1.80 13.85 7.35
C ARG A 167 2.88 12.86 7.80
N PHE A 168 2.91 11.67 7.21
CA PHE A 168 3.87 10.62 7.55
C PHE A 168 5.29 11.04 7.20
N THR A 169 5.50 11.73 6.07
CA THR A 169 6.83 12.15 5.60
C THR A 169 7.31 13.49 6.16
N SER A 170 6.41 14.29 6.73
CA SER A 170 6.72 15.60 7.33
C SER A 170 7.79 15.52 8.43
N GLU A 171 8.58 16.59 8.57
CA GLU A 171 9.52 16.75 9.68
C GLU A 171 8.79 17.02 11.01
N GLU A 172 7.64 17.67 10.94
CA GLU A 172 6.77 17.91 12.09
C GLU A 172 5.88 16.69 12.34
N MET A 173 5.81 16.22 13.59
CA MET A 173 4.91 15.13 13.95
C MET A 173 3.46 15.62 13.88
N LYS A 174 2.69 15.02 12.97
CA LYS A 174 1.26 15.27 12.79
C LYS A 174 0.48 13.97 12.99
N THR A 175 -0.65 14.05 13.67
CA THR A 175 -1.53 12.89 13.87
C THR A 175 -2.11 12.41 12.54
N LEU A 176 -2.06 11.09 12.31
CA LEU A 176 -2.59 10.46 11.11
C LEU A 176 -4.10 10.22 11.23
N GLN A 177 -4.80 10.25 10.10
CA GLN A 177 -6.17 9.78 9.99
C GLN A 177 -6.15 8.26 9.73
N GLY A 178 -6.15 7.46 10.79
CA GLY A 178 -5.99 6.01 10.69
C GLY A 178 -4.55 5.61 10.31
N HIS A 179 -4.44 4.59 9.47
CA HIS A 179 -3.19 3.89 9.14
C HIS A 179 -2.88 3.80 7.64
N LEU A 180 -3.88 4.04 6.79
CA LEU A 180 -3.78 3.86 5.35
C LEU A 180 -2.92 4.97 4.72
N LEU A 181 -1.90 4.56 3.97
CA LEU A 181 -1.07 5.41 3.15
C LEU A 181 -1.18 5.03 1.69
N ARG A 182 -1.11 6.04 0.82
CA ARG A 182 -0.85 5.83 -0.59
C ARG A 182 0.50 5.14 -0.74
N TYR A 183 0.57 4.07 -1.55
CA TYR A 183 1.86 3.46 -1.85
C TYR A 183 2.72 4.49 -2.61
N PRO A 184 3.97 4.76 -2.18
CA PRO A 184 4.70 5.98 -2.56
C PRO A 184 5.35 5.93 -3.94
N VAL A 185 4.54 5.66 -4.96
CA VAL A 185 4.94 5.70 -6.37
C VAL A 185 4.18 6.79 -7.09
N ARG A 186 4.84 7.39 -8.09
CA ARG A 186 4.22 8.26 -9.09
C ARG A 186 3.72 7.39 -10.23
N ILE A 187 2.53 7.70 -10.74
CA ILE A 187 1.93 7.04 -11.90
C ILE A 187 1.76 8.10 -12.98
N GLU A 188 2.38 7.88 -14.13
CA GLU A 188 2.26 8.74 -15.31
C GLU A 188 0.98 8.41 -16.10
N PRO A 189 0.48 9.33 -16.95
CA PRO A 189 -0.72 9.11 -17.75
C PRO A 189 -0.64 7.91 -18.71
N ASP A 190 0.56 7.48 -19.09
CA ASP A 190 0.78 6.30 -19.94
C ASP A 190 0.91 4.98 -19.15
N GLY A 191 0.77 5.04 -17.82
CA GLY A 191 0.86 3.92 -16.91
C GLY A 191 2.29 3.59 -16.45
N ASN A 192 3.30 4.35 -16.89
CA ASN A 192 4.64 4.23 -16.32
C ASN A 192 4.63 4.60 -14.84
N ILE A 193 5.42 3.88 -14.03
CA ILE A 193 5.56 4.21 -12.62
C ILE A 193 7.00 4.60 -12.28
N GLY A 194 7.14 5.44 -11.26
CA GLY A 194 8.44 5.86 -10.75
C GLY A 194 8.36 6.24 -9.27
N PRO A 195 9.48 6.58 -8.63
CA PRO A 195 9.44 7.16 -7.30
C PRO A 195 8.73 8.52 -7.32
N LEU A 196 8.13 8.91 -6.19
CA LEU A 196 7.69 10.28 -5.99
C LEU A 196 8.89 11.24 -6.05
N PRO A 197 8.71 12.51 -6.50
CA PRO A 197 9.78 13.49 -6.53
C PRO A 197 10.49 13.61 -5.17
N ASP A 198 11.82 13.61 -5.20
CA ASP A 198 12.69 13.69 -4.00
C ASP A 198 12.49 12.55 -2.98
N GLN A 199 11.80 11.47 -3.36
CA GLN A 199 11.45 10.34 -2.49
C GLN A 199 11.81 9.01 -3.16
N GLU A 200 13.08 8.84 -3.52
CA GLU A 200 13.56 7.60 -4.14
C GLU A 200 13.57 6.40 -3.18
N CYS A 201 13.71 6.66 -1.88
CA CYS A 201 13.88 5.64 -0.85
C CYS A 201 12.82 5.74 0.24
N PHE A 202 12.58 4.63 0.96
CA PHE A 202 11.68 4.65 2.11
C PHE A 202 12.19 5.59 3.22
N PRO A 203 11.31 6.38 3.85
CA PRO A 203 11.68 7.27 4.95
C PRO A 203 12.39 6.52 6.08
N ASP A 204 13.44 7.13 6.64
CA ASP A 204 14.23 6.66 7.80
C ASP A 204 15.06 5.40 7.60
N VAL A 205 14.66 4.50 6.70
CA VAL A 205 15.23 3.16 6.58
C VAL A 205 16.00 2.93 5.28
N GLY A 206 15.84 3.81 4.29
CA GLY A 206 16.47 3.69 2.97
C GLY A 206 15.86 2.57 2.12
N GLY A 207 16.59 2.15 1.08
CA GLY A 207 16.11 1.16 0.11
C GLY A 207 15.16 1.79 -0.91
N LYS A 208 15.35 1.48 -2.19
CA LYS A 208 14.57 2.10 -3.26
C LYS A 208 13.12 1.63 -3.20
N ILE A 209 12.18 2.55 -3.35
CA ILE A 209 10.74 2.27 -3.31
C ILE A 209 10.33 1.36 -4.48
N CYS A 210 10.86 1.62 -5.67
CA CYS A 210 10.64 0.79 -6.86
C CYS A 210 11.60 -0.40 -6.95
N GLY A 211 12.38 -0.66 -5.90
CA GLY A 211 13.38 -1.73 -5.88
C GLY A 211 14.51 -1.57 -6.89
N ALA A 212 15.25 -2.65 -7.09
CA ALA A 212 16.28 -2.77 -8.12
C ALA A 212 16.50 -4.24 -8.45
N PRO A 213 16.79 -4.58 -9.72
CA PRO A 213 17.23 -5.93 -10.07
C PRO A 213 18.59 -6.22 -9.44
N THR A 214 18.80 -7.48 -9.08
CA THR A 214 20.00 -7.98 -8.40
C THR A 214 20.52 -9.23 -9.10
N SER A 215 21.55 -9.85 -8.53
CA SER A 215 22.11 -11.11 -9.04
C SER A 215 21.41 -12.37 -8.49
N LEU A 216 20.32 -12.20 -7.73
CA LEU A 216 19.56 -13.33 -7.20
C LEU A 216 18.76 -14.01 -8.32
N PRO A 217 18.71 -15.34 -8.36
CA PRO A 217 17.82 -16.04 -9.28
C PRO A 217 16.35 -15.68 -9.01
N ASP A 218 15.59 -15.36 -10.05
CA ASP A 218 14.18 -14.96 -9.95
C ASP A 218 13.33 -15.99 -9.20
N SER A 219 13.66 -17.28 -9.28
CA SER A 219 12.94 -18.36 -8.56
C SER A 219 12.97 -18.21 -7.04
N LEU A 220 13.89 -17.41 -6.49
CA LEU A 220 13.97 -17.11 -5.06
C LEU A 220 13.13 -15.89 -4.65
N THR A 221 12.75 -15.03 -5.59
CA THR A 221 12.21 -13.69 -5.32
C THR A 221 10.89 -13.39 -6.03
N MET A 222 10.48 -14.19 -7.01
CA MET A 222 9.16 -14.17 -7.67
C MET A 222 8.07 -14.95 -6.92
#